data_AF-A0A6N9TEE7-F1
#
_entry.id   AF-A0A6N9TEE7-F1
#
_cell.length_a   1.000
_cell.length_b   1.000
_cell.length_c   1.000
_cell.angle_alpha   90.00
_cell.angle_beta   90.00
_cell.angle_gamma   90.00
#
_symmetry.space_group_name_H-M   'P 1'
#
loop_
_entity.id
_entity.type
_entity.pdbx_description
1 polymer ?
#
loop_
_entity_poly.entity_id
_entity_poly.type
_entity_poly.pdbx_seq_one_letter_code
_entity_poly.pdbx_strand_id
1 'polypeptide(L)'
;MKTSLFSLTPVALALLTLTACSPANETPQPKAPDVKSQSESGQTESQRLATFFENSFEDDLKRSPLFQSYLGKKWDYDKWDDISEDEKDARIAIAKNRLKTLENFDTLKLSDQENLSLRLYKLGIERDLANDEFRHHRYIVHQFRAAHTQVPSFLINIHSVKSKEDAVAYIGRLNNVSTYFDQVIDQMKIREKVGVFPPKWAYDQMVDASENVIKGAPFDDSDTPSTLLNDFQNKVNALDIGESEKTTLLTDAKSALTASVKPAYTRFINELEHQKTLSPEGDGVWRLPDGDKWYQNRLNWFTTTDLTAQEVHDIGLENVQRIHNAMRGIMKEVGFEGTLQEFFVFMREDDQFYLPSTPEGRQQYLDDAKQAIDDMREMIPEYFGILPEAPMIVKRVEAFREQSAGKAFYQSPAQDGSRPGIYYANLYDMKAMPTYQLEALAYHEGIPGHHMQRTIAQELDGIPQFQKFLSFTAYTEGWGLYTEELAKDMGFYEDPYSDFGRLAMELWRACRLVVDTGIHAKKWSREKAVNYLVENTPNPEYDAQKAIERYIAMPGQATAYMIGKLKIMELREKAMNELGDNFDWKGFHDEVLKYGPVPLSMLEENIDSWIATQSAM
;
A
#
# COMPACT_ATOMS: atom_id res chain seq x y z
N MET A 1 -47.48 -18.87 14.03
CA MET A 1 -48.83 -19.26 14.49
C MET A 1 -49.28 -20.50 13.73
N LYS A 2 -49.92 -21.47 14.40
CA LYS A 2 -50.11 -22.92 14.09
C LYS A 2 -48.94 -23.80 14.57
N THR A 3 -48.81 -24.23 15.84
CA THR A 3 -49.53 -25.30 16.60
C THR A 3 -49.66 -26.61 15.80
N SER A 4 -49.18 -27.79 16.24
CA SER A 4 -49.50 -28.47 17.52
C SER A 4 -48.72 -29.81 17.68
N LEU A 5 -48.18 -30.05 18.90
CA LEU A 5 -48.22 -31.25 19.80
C LEU A 5 -48.24 -32.70 19.25
N PHE A 6 -47.76 -33.76 19.93
CA PHE A 6 -46.90 -34.08 21.09
C PHE A 6 -46.86 -35.64 21.21
N SER A 7 -46.03 -36.15 22.14
CA SER A 7 -46.07 -37.46 22.85
C SER A 7 -45.52 -38.71 22.13
N LEU A 8 -44.49 -39.43 22.61
CA LEU A 8 -44.08 -40.03 23.91
C LEU A 8 -44.36 -41.55 23.99
N THR A 9 -43.29 -42.35 23.81
CA THR A 9 -42.86 -43.56 24.57
C THR A 9 -43.79 -44.81 24.65
N PRO A 10 -43.39 -46.01 25.19
CA PRO A 10 -42.06 -46.56 25.53
C PRO A 10 -41.84 -48.11 25.33
N VAL A 11 -40.61 -48.57 25.67
CA VAL A 11 -40.21 -49.84 26.38
C VAL A 11 -40.25 -51.24 25.69
N ALA A 12 -39.09 -51.93 25.76
CA ALA A 12 -38.83 -53.33 26.23
C ALA A 12 -37.89 -54.13 25.28
N LEU A 13 -36.64 -54.48 25.63
CA LEU A 13 -36.11 -55.52 26.56
C LEU A 13 -36.03 -56.96 25.97
N ALA A 14 -34.80 -57.53 25.92
CA ALA A 14 -34.39 -58.96 26.05
C ALA A 14 -33.17 -59.28 25.14
N LEU A 15 -32.23 -60.20 25.38
CA LEU A 15 -31.56 -60.84 26.54
C LEU A 15 -30.62 -61.94 25.94
N LEU A 16 -29.44 -62.16 26.55
CA LEU A 16 -28.55 -63.37 26.50
C LEU A 16 -27.76 -63.63 25.18
N THR A 17 -26.48 -64.05 25.18
CA THR A 17 -25.79 -65.06 26.00
C THR A 17 -24.28 -64.80 26.22
N LEU A 18 -23.75 -65.40 27.29
CA LEU A 18 -22.35 -65.51 27.70
C LEU A 18 -21.62 -66.68 27.01
N THR A 19 -20.33 -66.51 26.71
CA THR A 19 -19.32 -67.58 26.86
C THR A 19 -18.03 -67.00 27.45
N ALA A 20 -17.50 -67.73 28.42
CA ALA A 20 -16.35 -67.36 29.24
C ALA A 20 -15.11 -68.15 28.83
N CYS A 21 -13.95 -67.48 28.75
CA CYS A 21 -12.62 -68.08 28.95
C CYS A 21 -11.71 -67.04 29.62
N SER A 22 -11.10 -67.43 30.74
CA SER A 22 -9.94 -66.80 31.39
C SER A 22 -8.95 -67.93 31.73
N PRO A 23 -7.65 -67.69 32.04
CA PRO A 23 -6.81 -66.50 31.82
C PRO A 23 -5.44 -66.84 31.19
N ALA A 24 -4.72 -65.84 30.68
CA ALA A 24 -3.25 -65.89 30.60
C ALA A 24 -2.69 -64.60 31.20
N ASN A 25 -1.81 -64.77 32.19
CA ASN A 25 -1.07 -63.68 32.83
C ASN A 25 -0.12 -63.04 31.80
N GLU A 26 -0.38 -61.79 31.44
CA GLU A 26 0.60 -60.94 30.77
C GLU A 26 0.95 -59.74 31.65
N THR A 27 2.26 -59.54 31.72
CA THR A 27 3.07 -58.54 32.41
C THR A 27 2.49 -57.12 32.32
N PRO A 28 2.59 -56.27 33.37
CA PRO A 28 2.09 -54.90 33.31
C PRO A 28 2.82 -54.08 32.23
N GLN A 29 2.11 -53.72 31.16
CA GLN A 29 2.54 -52.67 30.26
C GLN A 29 2.61 -51.33 31.02
N PRO A 30 3.65 -50.50 30.79
CA PRO A 30 3.68 -49.15 31.34
C PRO A 30 2.50 -48.36 30.77
N LYS A 31 1.68 -47.79 31.64
CA LYS A 31 0.71 -46.77 31.25
C LYS A 31 1.45 -45.67 30.48
N ALA A 32 1.00 -45.39 29.26
CA ALA A 32 1.35 -44.16 28.57
C ALA A 32 1.05 -42.99 29.53
N PRO A 33 1.99 -42.05 29.72
CA PRO A 33 1.73 -40.91 30.58
C PRO A 33 0.53 -40.15 30.02
N ASP A 34 -0.45 -39.90 30.89
CA ASP A 34 -1.48 -38.88 30.68
C ASP A 34 -0.76 -37.61 30.21
N VAL A 35 -0.96 -37.25 28.95
CA VAL A 35 -0.62 -35.91 28.45
C VAL A 35 -1.63 -34.98 29.11
N LYS A 36 -1.34 -34.62 30.36
CA LYS A 36 -1.89 -33.42 30.97
C LYS A 36 -1.53 -32.28 30.05
N SER A 37 -2.55 -31.67 29.45
CA SER A 37 -2.48 -30.30 28.94
C SER A 37 -1.77 -29.47 30.01
N GLN A 38 -0.53 -29.07 29.71
CA GLN A 38 0.13 -28.02 30.46
C GLN A 38 -0.67 -26.75 30.16
N SER A 39 -1.60 -26.41 31.05
CA SER A 39 -2.00 -25.03 31.20
C SER A 39 -0.73 -24.20 31.41
N GLU A 40 -0.54 -23.14 30.63
CA GLU A 40 0.46 -22.08 30.85
C GLU A 40 0.20 -21.37 32.19
N SER A 41 0.35 -22.09 33.30
CA SER A 41 0.04 -21.59 34.64
C SER A 41 1.16 -20.67 35.10
N GLY A 42 1.05 -19.38 34.74
CA GLY A 42 1.92 -18.33 35.24
C GLY A 42 1.99 -17.04 34.41
N GLN A 43 1.50 -17.03 33.17
CA GLN A 43 1.51 -15.83 32.34
C GLN A 43 0.26 -14.95 32.58
N THR A 44 0.46 -13.64 32.63
CA THR A 44 -0.64 -12.66 32.58
C THR A 44 -1.32 -12.66 31.20
N GLU A 45 -2.53 -12.13 31.10
CA GLU A 45 -3.26 -12.06 29.83
C GLU A 45 -2.50 -11.20 28.80
N SER A 46 -1.93 -10.08 29.25
CA SER A 46 -1.00 -9.24 28.49
C SER A 46 0.19 -10.02 27.90
N GLN A 47 0.86 -10.85 28.72
CA GLN A 47 1.99 -11.66 28.26
C GLN A 47 1.57 -12.72 27.24
N ARG A 48 0.41 -13.36 27.45
CA ARG A 48 -0.15 -14.34 26.49
C ARG A 48 -0.45 -13.66 25.15
N LEU A 49 -1.06 -12.48 25.18
CA LEU A 49 -1.40 -11.72 23.99
C LEU A 49 -0.15 -11.26 23.22
N ALA A 50 0.82 -10.68 23.93
CA ALA A 50 2.09 -10.25 23.34
C ALA A 50 2.83 -11.43 22.69
N THR A 51 2.92 -12.58 23.37
CA THR A 51 3.54 -13.80 22.84
C THR A 51 2.81 -14.30 21.59
N PHE A 52 1.47 -14.26 21.59
CA PHE A 52 0.68 -14.65 20.42
C PHE A 52 0.95 -13.75 19.21
N PHE A 53 1.05 -12.43 19.40
CA PHE A 53 1.37 -11.50 18.31
C PHE A 53 2.78 -11.67 17.79
N GLU A 54 3.77 -11.84 18.68
CA GLU A 54 5.17 -12.06 18.28
C GLU A 54 5.32 -13.34 17.47
N ASN A 55 4.77 -14.46 17.97
CA ASN A 55 4.80 -15.74 17.26
C ASN A 55 4.08 -15.64 15.91
N SER A 56 2.91 -15.01 15.87
CA SER A 56 2.16 -14.85 14.62
C SER A 56 2.94 -14.04 13.58
N PHE A 57 3.56 -12.95 14.00
CA PHE A 57 4.39 -12.12 13.12
C PHE A 57 5.61 -12.88 12.62
N GLU A 58 6.31 -13.61 13.50
CA GLU A 58 7.48 -14.40 13.11
C GLU A 58 7.12 -15.53 12.15
N ASP A 59 5.99 -16.21 12.37
CA ASP A 59 5.47 -17.26 11.49
C ASP A 59 5.14 -16.71 10.09
N ASP A 60 4.52 -15.53 10.02
CA ASP A 60 4.21 -14.89 8.74
C ASP A 60 5.48 -14.44 8.01
N LEU A 61 6.47 -13.95 8.76
CA LEU A 61 7.76 -13.51 8.24
C LEU A 61 8.57 -14.69 7.67
N LYS A 62 8.55 -15.86 8.33
CA LYS A 62 9.18 -17.09 7.82
C LYS A 62 8.59 -17.54 6.47
N ARG A 63 7.36 -17.12 6.14
CA ARG A 63 6.69 -17.43 4.87
C ARG A 63 6.89 -16.37 3.78
N SER A 64 7.59 -15.26 4.07
CA SER A 64 7.87 -14.20 3.10
C SER A 64 9.35 -13.86 3.03
N PRO A 65 10.17 -14.65 2.29
CA PRO A 65 11.57 -14.33 1.99
C PRO A 65 11.81 -12.89 1.49
N LEU A 66 10.86 -12.29 0.77
CA LEU A 66 10.94 -10.90 0.36
C LEU A 66 10.81 -9.96 1.55
N PHE A 67 9.81 -10.15 2.40
CA PHE A 67 9.62 -9.30 3.57
C PHE A 67 10.75 -9.46 4.60
N GLN A 68 11.31 -10.67 4.75
CA GLN A 68 12.56 -10.88 5.50
C GLN A 68 13.66 -9.94 5.04
N SER A 69 13.88 -9.85 3.72
CA SER A 69 14.95 -9.03 3.15
C SER A 69 14.70 -7.52 3.34
N TYR A 70 13.43 -7.07 3.26
CA TYR A 70 13.06 -5.69 3.59
C TYR A 70 13.40 -5.34 5.04
N LEU A 71 13.28 -6.29 5.96
CA LEU A 71 13.65 -6.15 7.37
C LEU A 71 15.13 -6.45 7.65
N GLY A 72 15.93 -6.68 6.60
CA GLY A 72 17.36 -7.02 6.72
C GLY A 72 17.65 -8.42 7.28
N LYS A 73 16.63 -9.29 7.38
CA LYS A 73 16.78 -10.70 7.79
C LYS A 73 17.15 -11.55 6.58
N LYS A 74 18.15 -12.42 6.75
CA LYS A 74 18.74 -13.23 5.67
C LYS A 74 18.47 -14.74 5.81
N TRP A 75 17.35 -15.14 6.43
CA TRP A 75 17.05 -16.55 6.69
C TRP A 75 16.84 -17.37 5.41
N ASP A 76 16.10 -16.81 4.45
CA ASP A 76 15.81 -17.41 3.14
C ASP A 76 16.27 -16.50 1.99
N TYR A 77 17.49 -15.97 2.10
CA TYR A 77 17.94 -14.83 1.30
C TYR A 77 18.05 -15.11 -0.22
N ASP A 78 18.02 -16.39 -0.61
CA ASP A 78 18.05 -16.89 -1.97
C ASP A 78 16.65 -17.20 -2.56
N LYS A 79 15.56 -17.03 -1.79
CA LYS A 79 14.20 -17.46 -2.18
C LYS A 79 13.27 -16.30 -2.54
N TRP A 80 12.31 -16.58 -3.42
CA TRP A 80 11.14 -15.72 -3.66
C TRP A 80 9.96 -16.18 -2.80
N ASP A 81 8.98 -15.30 -2.58
CA ASP A 81 7.73 -15.67 -1.91
C ASP A 81 6.97 -16.71 -2.74
N ASP A 82 6.36 -17.69 -2.05
CA ASP A 82 5.47 -18.67 -2.67
C ASP A 82 4.08 -18.05 -2.88
N ILE A 83 3.64 -18.00 -4.14
CA ILE A 83 2.35 -17.40 -4.54
C ILE A 83 1.36 -18.46 -5.06
N SER A 84 1.65 -19.74 -4.86
CA SER A 84 0.78 -20.87 -5.23
C SER A 84 -0.57 -20.85 -4.51
N GLU A 85 -1.55 -21.60 -5.01
CA GLU A 85 -2.83 -21.75 -4.30
C GLU A 85 -2.64 -22.49 -2.96
N ASP A 86 -1.75 -23.47 -2.89
CA ASP A 86 -1.47 -24.23 -1.66
C ASP A 86 -0.97 -23.33 -0.53
N GLU A 87 -0.03 -22.42 -0.80
CA GLU A 87 0.46 -21.47 0.21
C GLU A 87 -0.64 -20.49 0.64
N LYS A 88 -1.46 -20.00 -0.30
CA LYS A 88 -2.56 -19.12 0.07
C LYS A 88 -3.61 -19.85 0.91
N ASP A 89 -3.95 -21.08 0.58
CA ASP A 89 -4.89 -21.90 1.37
C ASP A 89 -4.35 -22.17 2.77
N ALA A 90 -3.03 -22.42 2.89
CA ALA A 90 -2.36 -22.53 4.18
C ALA A 90 -2.47 -21.22 4.99
N ARG A 91 -2.24 -20.06 4.37
CA ARG A 91 -2.39 -18.74 5.02
C ARG A 91 -3.83 -18.50 5.49
N ILE A 92 -4.83 -18.87 4.70
CA ILE A 92 -6.24 -18.73 5.08
C ILE A 92 -6.61 -19.67 6.23
N ALA A 93 -6.10 -20.90 6.23
CA ALA A 93 -6.29 -21.82 7.35
C ALA A 93 -5.66 -21.28 8.65
N ILE A 94 -4.45 -20.71 8.56
CA ILE A 94 -3.77 -20.06 9.68
C ILE A 94 -4.57 -18.85 10.18
N ALA A 95 -5.04 -17.99 9.27
CA ALA A 95 -5.84 -16.81 9.61
C ALA A 95 -7.14 -17.19 10.33
N LYS A 96 -7.87 -18.20 9.84
CA LYS A 96 -9.07 -18.73 10.50
C LYS A 96 -8.80 -19.30 11.88
N ASN A 97 -7.69 -20.04 12.05
CA ASN A 97 -7.30 -20.57 13.36
C ASN A 97 -6.95 -19.43 14.33
N ARG A 98 -6.19 -18.43 13.88
CA ARG A 98 -5.86 -17.24 14.67
C ARG A 98 -7.12 -16.50 15.10
N LEU A 99 -8.10 -16.30 14.21
CA LEU A 99 -9.38 -15.67 14.56
C LEU A 99 -10.08 -16.39 15.72
N LYS A 100 -10.10 -17.72 15.71
CA LYS A 100 -10.62 -18.53 16.81
C LYS A 100 -9.77 -18.41 18.08
N THR A 101 -8.44 -18.31 17.96
CA THR A 101 -7.56 -18.08 19.11
C THR A 101 -7.87 -16.75 19.78
N LEU A 102 -8.15 -15.69 19.00
CA LEU A 102 -8.44 -14.34 19.52
C LEU A 102 -9.64 -14.31 20.48
N GLU A 103 -10.63 -15.20 20.29
CA GLU A 103 -11.82 -15.31 21.15
C GLU A 103 -11.50 -15.75 22.59
N ASN A 104 -10.29 -16.28 22.84
CA ASN A 104 -9.89 -16.78 24.15
C ASN A 104 -9.15 -15.75 25.01
N PHE A 105 -8.96 -14.52 24.51
CA PHE A 105 -8.36 -13.44 25.28
C PHE A 105 -9.41 -12.71 26.12
N ASP A 106 -9.14 -12.57 27.42
CA ASP A 106 -9.99 -11.84 28.35
C ASP A 106 -9.74 -10.33 28.26
N THR A 107 -10.54 -9.65 27.42
CA THR A 107 -10.45 -8.19 27.15
C THR A 107 -10.55 -7.31 28.40
N LEU A 108 -11.15 -7.79 29.50
CA LEU A 108 -11.26 -7.05 30.75
C LEU A 108 -9.94 -7.01 31.54
N LYS A 109 -8.97 -7.85 31.17
CA LYS A 109 -7.63 -7.90 31.76
C LYS A 109 -6.57 -7.22 30.91
N LEU A 110 -6.97 -6.63 29.78
CA LEU A 110 -6.10 -5.92 28.86
C LEU A 110 -6.25 -4.41 29.06
N SER A 111 -5.17 -3.68 28.86
CA SER A 111 -5.20 -2.22 28.72
C SER A 111 -5.93 -1.79 27.44
N ASP A 112 -6.28 -0.52 27.34
CA ASP A 112 -6.93 0.04 26.15
C ASP A 112 -6.08 -0.13 24.88
N GLN A 113 -4.75 0.05 25.01
CA GLN A 113 -3.80 -0.13 23.91
C GLN A 113 -3.73 -1.59 23.44
N GLU A 114 -3.75 -2.55 24.37
CA GLU A 114 -3.76 -3.98 24.06
C GLU A 114 -5.10 -4.39 23.44
N ASN A 115 -6.23 -3.87 23.93
CA ASN A 115 -7.54 -4.08 23.34
C ASN A 115 -7.62 -3.51 21.91
N LEU A 116 -7.06 -2.32 21.66
CA LEU A 116 -6.95 -1.77 20.32
C LEU A 116 -6.11 -2.67 19.40
N SER A 117 -4.94 -3.12 19.88
CA SER A 117 -4.08 -4.04 19.14
C SER A 117 -4.82 -5.33 18.77
N LEU A 118 -5.57 -5.91 19.71
CA LEU A 118 -6.41 -7.09 19.50
C LEU A 118 -7.49 -6.85 18.44
N ARG A 119 -8.19 -5.71 18.51
CA ARG A 119 -9.21 -5.31 17.53
C ARG A 119 -8.62 -5.11 16.13
N LEU A 120 -7.47 -4.44 16.02
CA LEU A 120 -6.79 -4.20 14.74
C LEU A 120 -6.31 -5.51 14.11
N TYR A 121 -5.74 -6.42 14.90
CA TYR A 121 -5.31 -7.72 14.43
C TYR A 121 -6.48 -8.57 13.93
N LYS A 122 -7.59 -8.60 14.70
CA LYS A 122 -8.82 -9.27 14.31
C LYS A 122 -9.37 -8.71 12.99
N LEU A 123 -9.47 -7.39 12.88
CA LEU A 123 -9.96 -6.72 11.69
C LEU A 123 -9.08 -7.02 10.47
N GLY A 124 -7.75 -7.03 10.63
CA GLY A 124 -6.83 -7.40 9.55
C GLY A 124 -7.15 -8.78 8.98
N ILE A 125 -7.31 -9.78 9.85
CA ILE A 125 -7.69 -11.14 9.47
C ILE A 125 -9.06 -11.17 8.78
N GLU A 126 -10.07 -10.51 9.35
CA GLU A 126 -11.42 -10.48 8.77
C GLU A 126 -11.43 -9.88 7.36
N ARG A 127 -10.67 -8.80 7.15
CA ARG A 127 -10.53 -8.17 5.84
C ARG A 127 -9.77 -9.05 4.85
N ASP A 128 -8.74 -9.78 5.28
CA ASP A 128 -8.02 -10.73 4.43
C ASP A 128 -8.92 -11.89 4.00
N LEU A 129 -9.75 -12.41 4.92
CA LEU A 129 -10.74 -13.45 4.60
C LEU A 129 -11.81 -12.95 3.64
N ALA A 130 -12.32 -11.73 3.83
CA ALA A 130 -13.28 -11.12 2.90
C ALA A 130 -12.69 -10.91 1.50
N ASN A 131 -11.38 -10.66 1.40
CA ASN A 131 -10.69 -10.55 0.11
C ASN A 131 -10.44 -11.90 -0.56
N ASP A 132 -10.28 -12.98 0.22
CA ASP A 132 -10.03 -14.31 -0.31
C ASP A 132 -11.21 -14.83 -1.14
N GLU A 133 -12.45 -14.42 -0.80
CA GLU A 133 -13.65 -14.66 -1.62
C GLU A 133 -13.47 -14.17 -3.08
N PHE A 134 -12.68 -13.11 -3.27
CA PHE A 134 -12.36 -12.52 -4.56
C PHE A 134 -10.90 -12.74 -4.99
N ARG A 135 -10.18 -13.74 -4.44
CA ARG A 135 -8.72 -13.90 -4.64
C ARG A 135 -8.29 -13.94 -6.12
N HIS A 136 -9.16 -14.43 -7.01
CA HIS A 136 -8.90 -14.52 -8.45
C HIS A 136 -9.44 -13.34 -9.27
N HIS A 137 -10.08 -12.33 -8.67
CA HIS A 137 -10.60 -11.15 -9.39
C HIS A 137 -9.53 -10.07 -9.65
N ARG A 138 -8.44 -10.08 -8.86
CA ARG A 138 -7.32 -9.14 -9.04
C ARG A 138 -6.48 -9.51 -10.27
N TYR A 139 -6.05 -8.50 -11.02
CA TYR A 139 -4.98 -8.64 -12.02
C TYR A 139 -3.65 -8.99 -11.32
N ILE A 140 -3.24 -10.26 -11.42
CA ILE A 140 -1.95 -10.71 -10.86
C ILE A 140 -0.76 -10.12 -11.62
N VAL A 141 -0.99 -9.71 -12.87
CA VAL A 141 -0.08 -8.91 -13.69
C VAL A 141 -0.80 -7.70 -14.25
N HIS A 142 -0.20 -6.52 -14.10
CA HIS A 142 -0.60 -5.31 -14.79
C HIS A 142 0.64 -4.44 -15.08
N GLN A 143 0.52 -3.46 -15.97
CA GLN A 143 1.60 -2.66 -16.56
C GLN A 143 2.42 -1.80 -15.57
N PHE A 144 1.96 -1.63 -14.34
CA PHE A 144 2.67 -0.81 -13.34
C PHE A 144 3.48 -1.66 -12.36
N ARG A 145 2.99 -2.84 -11.99
CA ARG A 145 3.57 -3.67 -10.92
C ARG A 145 3.18 -5.13 -11.15
N ALA A 146 4.16 -6.03 -11.15
CA ALA A 146 4.02 -7.49 -10.97
C ALA A 146 5.41 -8.13 -10.98
N ALA A 147 5.49 -9.46 -11.12
CA ALA A 147 6.75 -10.20 -11.15
C ALA A 147 7.78 -9.65 -12.15
N HIS A 148 7.36 -9.25 -13.35
CA HIS A 148 8.24 -8.71 -14.41
C HIS A 148 8.97 -7.42 -14.02
N THR A 149 8.37 -6.55 -13.20
CA THR A 149 9.06 -5.36 -12.66
C THR A 149 9.60 -5.58 -11.25
N GLN A 150 9.03 -6.50 -10.47
CA GLN A 150 9.44 -6.78 -9.09
C GLN A 150 10.80 -7.44 -9.01
N VAL A 151 11.12 -8.40 -9.89
CA VAL A 151 12.43 -9.09 -9.88
C VAL A 151 13.60 -8.10 -9.98
N PRO A 152 13.69 -7.25 -11.03
CA PRO A 152 14.78 -6.28 -11.11
C PRO A 152 14.69 -5.23 -10.00
N SER A 153 13.51 -4.71 -9.68
CA SER A 153 13.37 -3.68 -8.64
C SER A 153 13.84 -4.18 -7.28
N PHE A 154 13.51 -5.41 -6.92
CA PHE A 154 13.88 -6.00 -5.63
C PHE A 154 15.37 -6.34 -5.58
N LEU A 155 15.90 -7.02 -6.61
CA LEU A 155 17.30 -7.41 -6.63
C LEU A 155 18.23 -6.20 -6.58
N ILE A 156 17.92 -5.15 -7.35
CA ILE A 156 18.73 -3.94 -7.42
C ILE A 156 18.66 -3.16 -6.11
N ASN A 157 17.45 -2.88 -5.61
CA ASN A 157 17.26 -1.91 -4.53
C ASN A 157 17.22 -2.52 -3.12
N ILE A 158 16.87 -3.80 -2.98
CA ILE A 158 16.62 -4.45 -1.67
C ILE A 158 17.65 -5.52 -1.37
N HIS A 159 18.04 -6.35 -2.35
CA HIS A 159 19.05 -7.39 -2.13
C HIS A 159 20.45 -6.78 -2.02
N SER A 160 20.89 -6.58 -0.77
CA SER A 160 22.25 -6.16 -0.44
C SER A 160 23.27 -7.29 -0.63
N VAL A 161 24.44 -6.96 -1.17
CA VAL A 161 25.58 -7.88 -1.32
C VAL A 161 26.76 -7.29 -0.56
N LYS A 162 26.97 -7.77 0.66
CA LYS A 162 28.05 -7.32 1.56
C LYS A 162 29.08 -8.43 1.84
N SER A 163 28.81 -9.65 1.39
CA SER A 163 29.72 -10.79 1.48
C SER A 163 29.59 -11.70 0.27
N LYS A 164 30.46 -12.72 0.19
CA LYS A 164 30.38 -13.77 -0.82
C LYS A 164 29.07 -14.57 -0.73
N GLU A 165 28.61 -14.87 0.48
CA GLU A 165 27.36 -15.60 0.73
C GLU A 165 26.16 -14.82 0.23
N ASP A 166 26.16 -13.49 0.39
CA ASP A 166 25.10 -12.64 -0.16
C ASP A 166 25.07 -12.66 -1.69
N ALA A 167 26.24 -12.68 -2.34
CA ALA A 167 26.36 -12.79 -3.79
C ALA A 167 25.87 -14.15 -4.29
N VAL A 168 26.19 -15.23 -3.58
CA VAL A 168 25.66 -16.58 -3.86
C VAL A 168 24.14 -16.60 -3.69
N ALA A 169 23.59 -15.97 -2.66
CA ALA A 169 22.15 -15.87 -2.46
C ALA A 169 21.45 -15.06 -3.57
N TYR A 170 22.08 -13.98 -4.06
CA TYR A 170 21.58 -13.23 -5.22
C TYR A 170 21.48 -14.15 -6.46
N ILE A 171 22.53 -14.94 -6.73
CA ILE A 171 22.53 -15.94 -7.82
C ILE A 171 21.45 -17.00 -7.58
N GLY A 172 21.24 -17.42 -6.33
CA GLY A 172 20.14 -18.29 -5.94
C GLY A 172 18.77 -17.72 -6.31
N ARG A 173 18.52 -16.42 -6.05
CA ARG A 173 17.30 -15.74 -6.51
C ARG A 173 17.19 -15.72 -8.03
N LEU A 174 18.28 -15.45 -8.76
CA LEU A 174 18.28 -15.50 -10.23
C LEU A 174 17.89 -16.88 -10.76
N ASN A 175 18.42 -17.95 -10.15
CA ASN A 175 18.04 -19.32 -10.48
C ASN A 175 16.57 -19.60 -10.16
N ASN A 176 16.10 -19.15 -9.00
CA ASN A 176 14.73 -19.35 -8.54
C ASN A 176 13.70 -18.47 -9.25
N VAL A 177 14.11 -17.56 -10.16
CA VAL A 177 13.17 -16.80 -11.03
C VAL A 177 12.32 -17.76 -11.86
N SER A 178 12.87 -18.89 -12.33
CA SER A 178 12.10 -19.84 -13.13
C SER A 178 10.90 -20.38 -12.35
N THR A 179 11.12 -20.89 -11.14
CA THR A 179 10.04 -21.41 -10.27
C THR A 179 9.03 -20.34 -9.94
N TYR A 180 9.50 -19.13 -9.59
CA TYR A 180 8.61 -18.02 -9.28
C TYR A 180 7.72 -17.64 -10.48
N PHE A 181 8.28 -17.56 -11.69
CA PHE A 181 7.52 -17.23 -12.90
C PHE A 181 6.59 -18.36 -13.33
N ASP A 182 6.93 -19.62 -13.10
CA ASP A 182 6.01 -20.74 -13.32
C ASP A 182 4.75 -20.59 -12.43
N GLN A 183 4.94 -20.24 -11.15
CA GLN A 183 3.80 -19.93 -10.26
C GLN A 183 3.00 -18.71 -10.73
N VAL A 184 3.66 -17.66 -11.24
CA VAL A 184 2.96 -16.48 -11.81
C VAL A 184 2.11 -16.89 -13.01
N ILE A 185 2.65 -17.69 -13.92
CA ILE A 185 1.94 -18.19 -15.10
C ILE A 185 0.77 -19.09 -14.69
N ASP A 186 0.93 -19.95 -13.68
CA ASP A 186 -0.16 -20.76 -13.15
C ASP A 186 -1.28 -19.87 -12.59
N GLN A 187 -0.93 -18.80 -11.86
CA GLN A 187 -1.87 -17.80 -11.37
C GLN A 187 -2.55 -17.01 -12.48
N MET A 188 -1.87 -16.73 -13.59
CA MET A 188 -2.45 -16.13 -14.79
C MET A 188 -3.46 -17.08 -15.44
N LYS A 189 -3.14 -18.38 -15.57
CA LYS A 189 -4.02 -19.39 -16.15
C LYS A 189 -5.25 -19.68 -15.30
N ILE A 190 -5.14 -19.63 -13.97
CA ILE A 190 -6.31 -19.73 -13.08
C ILE A 190 -7.28 -18.58 -13.36
N ARG A 191 -6.77 -17.36 -13.53
CA ARG A 191 -7.57 -16.16 -13.83
C ARG A 191 -8.19 -16.19 -15.22
N GLU A 192 -7.44 -16.67 -16.21
CA GLU A 192 -7.95 -16.93 -17.56
C GLU A 192 -9.18 -17.85 -17.52
N LYS A 193 -9.11 -18.97 -16.77
CA LYS A 193 -10.23 -19.93 -16.64
C LYS A 193 -11.50 -19.31 -16.06
N VAL A 194 -11.36 -18.33 -15.17
CA VAL A 194 -12.50 -17.62 -14.57
C VAL A 194 -12.84 -16.33 -15.32
N GLY A 195 -12.20 -16.02 -16.45
CA GLY A 195 -12.53 -14.85 -17.25
C GLY A 195 -11.99 -13.51 -16.71
N VAL A 196 -10.96 -13.54 -15.87
CA VAL A 196 -10.33 -12.34 -15.31
C VAL A 196 -9.08 -11.97 -16.09
N PHE A 197 -9.21 -10.90 -16.88
CA PHE A 197 -8.13 -10.37 -17.73
C PHE A 197 -7.91 -8.88 -17.48
N PRO A 198 -6.66 -8.39 -17.46
CA PRO A 198 -6.35 -6.98 -17.68
C PRO A 198 -6.93 -6.46 -19.00
N PRO A 199 -7.13 -5.13 -19.17
CA PRO A 199 -7.54 -4.56 -20.45
C PRO A 199 -6.54 -4.88 -21.57
N LYS A 200 -7.04 -5.15 -22.77
CA LYS A 200 -6.23 -5.58 -23.92
C LYS A 200 -5.04 -4.66 -24.24
N TRP A 201 -5.24 -3.34 -24.15
CA TRP A 201 -4.18 -2.36 -24.43
C TRP A 201 -3.02 -2.39 -23.41
N ALA A 202 -3.23 -2.96 -22.22
CA ALA A 202 -2.19 -3.02 -21.19
C ALA A 202 -1.13 -4.08 -21.48
N TYR A 203 -1.45 -5.09 -22.30
CA TYR A 203 -0.54 -6.20 -22.60
C TYR A 203 0.72 -5.75 -23.34
N ASP A 204 0.62 -4.79 -24.26
CA ASP A 204 1.78 -4.27 -25.00
C ASP A 204 2.80 -3.65 -24.04
N GLN A 205 2.34 -2.86 -23.06
CA GLN A 205 3.22 -2.27 -22.05
C GLN A 205 3.87 -3.35 -21.14
N MET A 206 3.14 -4.43 -20.82
CA MET A 206 3.68 -5.55 -20.01
C MET A 206 4.71 -6.37 -20.79
N VAL A 207 4.50 -6.58 -22.09
CA VAL A 207 5.45 -7.26 -22.98
C VAL A 207 6.72 -6.40 -23.12
N ASP A 208 6.58 -5.12 -23.49
CA ASP A 208 7.70 -4.19 -23.64
C ASP A 208 8.54 -4.11 -22.36
N ALA A 209 7.90 -4.00 -21.20
CA ALA A 209 8.59 -3.96 -19.91
C ALA A 209 9.34 -5.27 -19.63
N SER A 210 8.77 -6.41 -20.00
CA SER A 210 9.38 -7.73 -19.82
C SER A 210 10.57 -7.96 -20.76
N GLU A 211 10.46 -7.55 -22.03
CA GLU A 211 11.54 -7.62 -23.02
C GLU A 211 12.73 -6.75 -22.62
N ASN A 212 12.47 -5.55 -22.08
CA ASN A 212 13.51 -4.66 -21.61
C ASN A 212 14.37 -5.26 -20.48
N VAL A 213 13.80 -6.11 -19.62
CA VAL A 213 14.56 -6.79 -18.55
C VAL A 213 15.55 -7.80 -19.10
N ILE A 214 15.21 -8.45 -20.22
CA ILE A 214 16.04 -9.49 -20.87
C ILE A 214 16.82 -8.98 -22.07
N LYS A 215 17.08 -7.68 -22.13
CA LYS A 215 17.91 -7.02 -23.14
C LYS A 215 19.33 -6.77 -22.61
N GLY A 216 20.34 -6.85 -23.47
CA GLY A 216 21.74 -6.67 -23.11
C GLY A 216 22.45 -7.97 -22.71
N ALA A 217 23.78 -7.94 -22.58
CA ALA A 217 24.55 -9.09 -22.13
C ALA A 217 24.10 -9.56 -20.71
N PRO A 218 24.01 -10.87 -20.45
CA PRO A 218 24.41 -11.97 -21.31
C PRO A 218 23.25 -12.53 -22.16
N PHE A 219 22.12 -11.81 -22.27
CA PHE A 219 20.94 -12.30 -22.97
C PHE A 219 21.05 -12.22 -24.49
N ASP A 220 21.81 -11.25 -24.99
CA ASP A 220 22.13 -11.06 -26.40
C ASP A 220 23.64 -10.82 -26.60
N ASP A 221 24.06 -10.62 -27.85
CA ASP A 221 25.47 -10.41 -28.24
C ASP A 221 25.93 -8.95 -28.08
N SER A 222 25.16 -8.09 -27.39
CA SER A 222 25.56 -6.69 -27.19
C SER A 222 26.64 -6.54 -26.13
N ASP A 223 27.51 -5.54 -26.29
CA ASP A 223 28.53 -5.21 -25.28
C ASP A 223 27.94 -4.49 -24.05
N THR A 224 26.66 -4.10 -24.09
CA THR A 224 25.99 -3.40 -22.99
C THR A 224 25.44 -4.43 -22.00
N PRO A 225 25.87 -4.44 -20.74
CA PRO A 225 25.31 -5.37 -19.75
C PRO A 225 23.83 -5.06 -19.52
N SER A 226 23.01 -6.11 -19.41
CA SER A 226 21.65 -6.03 -18.91
C SER A 226 21.62 -5.38 -17.52
N THR A 227 20.49 -4.77 -17.15
CA THR A 227 20.37 -4.06 -15.87
C THR A 227 20.70 -4.95 -14.67
N LEU A 228 20.27 -6.23 -14.71
CA LEU A 228 20.56 -7.21 -13.66
C LEU A 228 22.04 -7.60 -13.59
N LEU A 229 22.70 -7.79 -14.74
CA LEU A 229 24.13 -8.10 -14.78
C LEU A 229 24.96 -6.91 -14.29
N ASN A 230 24.61 -5.70 -14.73
CA ASN A 230 25.31 -4.48 -14.33
C ASN A 230 25.23 -4.24 -12.81
N ASP A 231 24.05 -4.38 -12.21
CA ASP A 231 23.88 -4.28 -10.74
C ASP A 231 24.72 -5.31 -10.00
N PHE A 232 24.62 -6.58 -10.39
CA PHE A 232 25.36 -7.67 -9.75
C PHE A 232 26.88 -7.47 -9.89
N GLN A 233 27.35 -7.04 -11.05
CA GLN A 233 28.77 -6.75 -11.30
C GLN A 233 29.28 -5.63 -10.39
N ASN A 234 28.54 -4.53 -10.26
CA ASN A 234 28.92 -3.43 -9.37
C ASN A 234 28.99 -3.89 -7.91
N LYS A 235 28.00 -4.68 -7.47
CA LYS A 235 27.94 -5.26 -6.13
C LYS A 235 29.11 -6.20 -5.82
N VAL A 236 29.43 -7.13 -6.73
CA VAL A 236 30.56 -8.07 -6.55
C VAL A 236 31.90 -7.36 -6.61
N ASN A 237 32.06 -6.37 -7.49
CA ASN A 237 33.31 -5.61 -7.60
C ASN A 237 33.64 -4.84 -6.32
N ALA A 238 32.63 -4.39 -5.58
CA ALA A 238 32.77 -3.71 -4.30
C ALA A 238 33.14 -4.63 -3.13
N LEU A 239 33.10 -5.96 -3.30
CA LEU A 239 33.51 -6.91 -2.27
C LEU A 239 35.03 -7.00 -2.14
N ASP A 240 35.51 -7.16 -0.91
CA ASP A 240 36.91 -7.45 -0.59
C ASP A 240 37.17 -8.97 -0.62
N ILE A 241 37.16 -9.54 -1.83
CA ILE A 241 37.41 -10.97 -2.13
C ILE A 241 38.35 -11.12 -3.33
N GLY A 242 38.91 -12.31 -3.54
CA GLY A 242 39.88 -12.55 -4.60
C GLY A 242 39.30 -12.43 -6.02
N GLU A 243 40.12 -11.98 -6.98
CA GLU A 243 39.68 -11.76 -8.36
C GLU A 243 39.14 -13.03 -9.05
N SER A 244 39.71 -14.19 -8.69
CA SER A 244 39.21 -15.50 -9.14
C SER A 244 37.79 -15.78 -8.62
N GLU A 245 37.50 -15.39 -7.38
CA GLU A 245 36.17 -15.55 -6.78
C GLU A 245 35.17 -14.59 -7.41
N LYS A 246 35.56 -13.33 -7.67
CA LYS A 246 34.74 -12.37 -8.43
C LYS A 246 34.40 -12.92 -9.81
N THR A 247 35.40 -13.42 -10.53
CA THR A 247 35.23 -14.02 -11.86
C THR A 247 34.28 -15.22 -11.83
N THR A 248 34.39 -16.07 -10.80
CA THR A 248 33.49 -17.21 -10.60
C THR A 248 32.05 -16.73 -10.38
N LEU A 249 31.82 -15.81 -9.43
CA LEU A 249 30.49 -15.27 -9.15
C LEU A 249 29.86 -14.62 -10.39
N LEU A 250 30.63 -13.84 -11.16
CA LEU A 250 30.15 -13.23 -12.41
C LEU A 250 29.79 -14.28 -13.47
N THR A 251 30.55 -15.37 -13.56
CA THR A 251 30.27 -16.48 -14.48
C THR A 251 29.00 -17.23 -14.08
N ASP A 252 28.83 -17.49 -12.78
CA ASP A 252 27.66 -18.16 -12.23
C ASP A 252 26.40 -17.30 -12.41
N ALA A 253 26.49 -15.99 -12.18
CA ALA A 253 25.39 -15.06 -12.43
C ALA A 253 25.01 -15.00 -13.91
N LYS A 254 25.98 -14.93 -14.83
CA LYS A 254 25.70 -14.99 -16.27
C LYS A 254 25.01 -16.30 -16.67
N SER A 255 25.41 -17.40 -16.05
CA SER A 255 24.78 -18.70 -16.26
C SER A 255 23.34 -18.71 -15.73
N ALA A 256 23.08 -18.19 -14.52
CA ALA A 256 21.74 -18.07 -13.97
C ALA A 256 20.83 -17.16 -14.81
N LEU A 257 21.36 -16.04 -15.31
CA LEU A 257 20.64 -15.13 -16.20
C LEU A 257 20.20 -15.85 -17.48
N THR A 258 21.12 -16.54 -18.15
CA THR A 258 20.83 -17.21 -19.44
C THR A 258 20.03 -18.51 -19.30
N ALA A 259 20.27 -19.30 -18.25
CA ALA A 259 19.62 -20.59 -18.05
C ALA A 259 18.26 -20.51 -17.32
N SER A 260 18.07 -19.51 -16.47
CA SER A 260 16.88 -19.41 -15.62
C SER A 260 16.04 -18.16 -15.93
N VAL A 261 16.66 -16.97 -15.91
CA VAL A 261 15.92 -15.70 -16.06
C VAL A 261 15.35 -15.53 -17.48
N LYS A 262 16.18 -15.64 -18.52
CA LYS A 262 15.72 -15.46 -19.91
C LYS A 262 14.60 -16.43 -20.31
N PRO A 263 14.72 -17.75 -20.05
CA PRO A 263 13.64 -18.68 -20.37
C PRO A 263 12.35 -18.40 -19.59
N ALA A 264 12.44 -17.99 -18.32
CA ALA A 264 11.29 -17.64 -17.50
C ALA A 264 10.52 -16.44 -18.06
N TYR A 265 11.22 -15.34 -18.39
CA TYR A 265 10.63 -14.17 -19.02
C TYR A 265 10.06 -14.49 -20.40
N THR A 266 10.73 -15.35 -21.19
CA THR A 266 10.23 -15.75 -22.50
C THR A 266 8.89 -16.50 -22.39
N ARG A 267 8.76 -17.45 -21.45
CA ARG A 267 7.48 -18.15 -21.19
C ARG A 267 6.39 -17.18 -20.75
N PHE A 268 6.75 -16.23 -19.89
CA PHE A 268 5.84 -15.22 -19.39
C PHE A 268 5.35 -14.26 -20.49
N ILE A 269 6.24 -13.80 -21.37
CA ILE A 269 5.88 -12.99 -22.55
C ILE A 269 4.91 -13.75 -23.45
N ASN A 270 5.19 -15.03 -23.74
CA ASN A 270 4.28 -15.85 -24.55
C ASN A 270 2.89 -16.00 -23.89
N GLU A 271 2.82 -16.14 -22.58
CA GLU A 271 1.54 -16.19 -21.84
C GLU A 271 0.80 -14.83 -21.90
N LEU A 272 1.52 -13.71 -21.80
CA LEU A 272 0.94 -12.37 -21.97
C LEU A 272 0.36 -12.20 -23.38
N GLU A 273 1.11 -12.58 -24.41
CA GLU A 273 0.66 -12.51 -25.80
C GLU A 273 -0.56 -13.41 -26.05
N HIS A 274 -0.57 -14.63 -25.49
CA HIS A 274 -1.72 -15.53 -25.52
C HIS A 274 -2.96 -14.87 -24.91
N GLN A 275 -2.87 -14.40 -23.66
CA GLN A 275 -4.02 -13.80 -22.98
C GLN A 275 -4.48 -12.49 -23.63
N LYS A 276 -3.58 -11.72 -24.27
CA LYS A 276 -3.95 -10.55 -25.07
C LYS A 276 -4.97 -10.90 -26.16
N THR A 277 -4.88 -12.09 -26.76
CA THR A 277 -5.84 -12.54 -27.78
C THR A 277 -7.21 -12.89 -27.20
N LEU A 278 -7.27 -13.21 -25.91
CA LEU A 278 -8.48 -13.63 -25.19
C LEU A 278 -9.17 -12.48 -24.44
N SER A 279 -8.45 -11.40 -24.14
CA SER A 279 -8.96 -10.31 -23.31
C SER A 279 -10.17 -9.61 -23.98
N PRO A 280 -11.34 -9.56 -23.30
CA PRO A 280 -12.56 -8.96 -23.85
C PRO A 280 -12.46 -7.42 -23.88
N GLU A 281 -13.34 -6.79 -24.66
CA GLU A 281 -13.44 -5.33 -24.70
C GLU A 281 -13.91 -4.72 -23.36
N GLY A 282 -13.52 -3.47 -23.14
CA GLY A 282 -13.88 -2.69 -21.96
C GLY A 282 -12.76 -2.55 -20.93
N ASP A 283 -12.76 -1.43 -20.22
CA ASP A 283 -11.69 -1.05 -19.30
C ASP A 283 -12.01 -1.33 -17.84
N GLY A 284 -13.28 -1.18 -17.45
CA GLY A 284 -13.73 -1.32 -16.07
C GLY A 284 -13.91 -2.76 -15.63
N VAL A 285 -13.93 -2.95 -14.31
CA VAL A 285 -14.00 -4.29 -13.69
C VAL A 285 -15.42 -4.86 -13.70
N TRP A 286 -16.42 -4.04 -14.04
CA TRP A 286 -17.80 -4.47 -14.30
C TRP A 286 -17.92 -5.57 -15.36
N ARG A 287 -16.91 -5.77 -16.21
CA ARG A 287 -16.88 -6.86 -17.21
C ARG A 287 -16.41 -8.20 -16.64
N LEU A 288 -15.79 -8.19 -15.47
CA LEU A 288 -15.33 -9.40 -14.79
C LEU A 288 -16.53 -10.10 -14.14
N PRO A 289 -16.45 -11.42 -13.88
CA PRO A 289 -17.45 -12.11 -13.07
C PRO A 289 -17.62 -11.42 -11.72
N ASP A 290 -18.87 -11.28 -11.25
CA ASP A 290 -19.21 -10.59 -9.99
C ASP A 290 -18.50 -9.23 -9.80
N GLY A 291 -18.23 -8.53 -10.92
CA GLY A 291 -17.37 -7.34 -10.93
C GLY A 291 -17.91 -6.17 -10.10
N ASP A 292 -19.23 -6.06 -9.96
CA ASP A 292 -19.89 -5.10 -9.08
C ASP A 292 -19.63 -5.40 -7.60
N LYS A 293 -19.78 -6.66 -7.18
CA LYS A 293 -19.48 -7.09 -5.80
C LYS A 293 -17.99 -6.97 -5.48
N TRP A 294 -17.14 -7.35 -6.43
CA TRP A 294 -15.70 -7.21 -6.25
C TRP A 294 -15.30 -5.73 -6.15
N TYR A 295 -15.85 -4.86 -6.99
CA TYR A 295 -15.58 -3.43 -6.92
C TYR A 295 -16.06 -2.83 -5.60
N GLN A 296 -17.24 -3.21 -5.10
CA GLN A 296 -17.69 -2.80 -3.77
C GLN A 296 -16.72 -3.26 -2.68
N ASN A 297 -16.25 -4.51 -2.74
CA ASN A 297 -15.22 -5.01 -1.82
C ASN A 297 -13.90 -4.22 -1.93
N ARG A 298 -13.51 -3.73 -3.11
CA ARG A 298 -12.35 -2.82 -3.27
C ARG A 298 -12.60 -1.45 -2.64
N LEU A 299 -13.78 -0.86 -2.83
CA LEU A 299 -14.16 0.38 -2.16
C LEU A 299 -14.08 0.23 -0.65
N ASN A 300 -14.66 -0.84 -0.09
CA ASN A 300 -14.60 -1.11 1.35
C ASN A 300 -13.14 -1.30 1.84
N TRP A 301 -12.32 -2.03 1.08
CA TRP A 301 -10.91 -2.24 1.45
C TRP A 301 -10.11 -0.94 1.50
N PHE A 302 -10.23 -0.10 0.46
CA PHE A 302 -9.40 1.10 0.32
C PHE A 302 -9.92 2.29 1.11
N THR A 303 -11.25 2.48 1.16
CA THR A 303 -11.88 3.58 1.90
C THR A 303 -12.08 3.26 3.37
N THR A 304 -12.17 1.97 3.74
CA THR A 304 -12.54 1.50 5.09
C THR A 304 -13.94 1.94 5.53
N THR A 305 -14.82 2.16 4.55
CA THR A 305 -16.23 2.52 4.72
C THR A 305 -17.12 1.53 3.98
N ASP A 306 -18.44 1.65 4.15
CA ASP A 306 -19.44 0.89 3.37
C ASP A 306 -20.07 1.74 2.24
N LEU A 307 -19.42 2.85 1.85
CA LEU A 307 -19.92 3.71 0.77
C LEU A 307 -20.04 2.94 -0.54
N THR A 308 -21.21 3.08 -1.17
CA THR A 308 -21.48 2.51 -2.48
C THR A 308 -20.73 3.26 -3.58
N ALA A 309 -20.51 2.60 -4.72
CA ALA A 309 -19.92 3.25 -5.89
C ALA A 309 -20.70 4.51 -6.36
N GLN A 310 -22.02 4.54 -6.12
CA GLN A 310 -22.85 5.71 -6.45
C GLN A 310 -22.59 6.86 -5.48
N GLU A 311 -22.56 6.61 -4.18
CA GLU A 311 -22.25 7.64 -3.17
C GLU A 311 -20.85 8.19 -3.36
N VAL A 312 -19.85 7.35 -3.60
CA VAL A 312 -18.47 7.79 -3.89
C VAL A 312 -18.43 8.68 -5.13
N HIS A 313 -19.20 8.35 -6.18
CA HIS A 313 -19.26 9.17 -7.39
C HIS A 313 -19.87 10.54 -7.12
N ASP A 314 -20.98 10.59 -6.39
CA ASP A 314 -21.70 11.82 -6.09
C ASP A 314 -20.89 12.74 -5.18
N ILE A 315 -20.24 12.20 -4.14
CA ILE A 315 -19.27 12.93 -3.31
C ILE A 315 -18.16 13.53 -4.17
N GLY A 316 -17.69 12.78 -5.17
CA GLY A 316 -16.71 13.26 -6.14
C GLY A 316 -17.18 14.48 -6.93
N LEU A 317 -18.38 14.40 -7.51
CA LEU A 317 -18.97 15.49 -8.30
C LEU A 317 -19.21 16.75 -7.44
N GLU A 318 -19.73 16.57 -6.24
CA GLU A 318 -19.96 17.66 -5.27
C GLU A 318 -18.65 18.37 -4.92
N ASN A 319 -17.58 17.62 -4.64
CA ASN A 319 -16.29 18.20 -4.31
C ASN A 319 -15.60 18.85 -5.51
N VAL A 320 -15.71 18.29 -6.72
CA VAL A 320 -15.24 18.95 -7.94
C VAL A 320 -15.90 20.33 -8.08
N GLN A 321 -17.22 20.40 -7.90
CA GLN A 321 -17.95 21.67 -7.99
C GLN A 321 -17.56 22.66 -6.89
N ARG A 322 -17.39 22.20 -5.63
CA ARG A 322 -16.93 23.03 -4.51
C ARG A 322 -15.56 23.64 -4.80
N ILE A 323 -14.61 22.82 -5.26
CA ILE A 323 -13.24 23.25 -5.51
C ILE A 323 -13.17 24.18 -6.73
N HIS A 324 -13.91 23.91 -7.81
CA HIS A 324 -14.04 24.85 -8.93
C HIS A 324 -14.55 26.22 -8.51
N ASN A 325 -15.46 26.28 -7.54
CA ASN A 325 -15.96 27.55 -7.00
C ASN A 325 -14.88 28.28 -6.18
N ALA A 326 -14.10 27.56 -5.36
CA ALA A 326 -12.95 28.14 -4.65
C ALA A 326 -11.88 28.67 -5.63
N MET A 327 -11.56 27.92 -6.68
CA MET A 327 -10.64 28.35 -7.73
C MET A 327 -11.11 29.59 -8.49
N ARG A 328 -12.42 29.73 -8.74
CA ARG A 328 -13.00 30.97 -9.29
C ARG A 328 -12.83 32.16 -8.35
N GLY A 329 -12.80 31.93 -7.04
CA GLY A 329 -12.42 32.93 -6.04
C GLY A 329 -11.00 33.44 -6.26
N ILE A 330 -10.02 32.52 -6.39
CA ILE A 330 -8.63 32.87 -6.66
C ILE A 330 -8.47 33.56 -8.02
N MET A 331 -9.13 33.04 -9.06
CA MET A 331 -9.14 33.64 -10.40
C MET A 331 -9.57 35.12 -10.35
N LYS A 332 -10.57 35.45 -9.54
CA LYS A 332 -11.00 36.83 -9.31
C LYS A 332 -9.96 37.64 -8.51
N GLU A 333 -9.33 37.05 -7.51
CA GLU A 333 -8.30 37.70 -6.68
C GLU A 333 -7.07 38.12 -7.50
N VAL A 334 -6.60 37.24 -8.39
CA VAL A 334 -5.45 37.52 -9.27
C VAL A 334 -5.84 38.35 -10.51
N GLY A 335 -7.12 38.67 -10.68
CA GLY A 335 -7.62 39.49 -11.79
C GLY A 335 -7.58 38.80 -13.16
N PHE A 336 -7.69 37.47 -13.21
CA PHE A 336 -7.76 36.73 -14.47
C PHE A 336 -9.17 36.82 -15.08
N GLU A 337 -9.24 37.24 -16.33
CA GLU A 337 -10.49 37.37 -17.10
C GLU A 337 -10.66 36.15 -18.02
N GLY A 338 -11.86 35.54 -18.02
CA GLY A 338 -12.17 34.39 -18.87
C GLY A 338 -12.92 33.28 -18.14
N THR A 339 -12.86 32.07 -18.69
CA THR A 339 -13.41 30.84 -18.12
C THR A 339 -12.41 30.14 -17.20
N LEU A 340 -12.90 29.25 -16.33
CA LEU A 340 -12.03 28.44 -15.48
C LEU A 340 -11.10 27.53 -16.32
N GLN A 341 -11.57 27.04 -17.47
CA GLN A 341 -10.79 26.24 -18.40
C GLN A 341 -9.66 27.04 -19.04
N GLU A 342 -9.91 28.29 -19.43
CA GLU A 342 -8.85 29.20 -19.89
C GLU A 342 -7.85 29.50 -18.76
N PHE A 343 -8.32 29.63 -17.52
CA PHE A 343 -7.43 29.76 -16.36
C PHE A 343 -6.58 28.50 -16.14
N PHE A 344 -7.14 27.30 -16.31
CA PHE A 344 -6.37 26.05 -16.26
C PHE A 344 -5.29 25.96 -17.34
N VAL A 345 -5.56 26.46 -18.55
CA VAL A 345 -4.55 26.57 -19.61
C VAL A 345 -3.45 27.54 -19.20
N PHE A 346 -3.80 28.73 -18.70
CA PHE A 346 -2.84 29.71 -18.20
C PHE A 346 -1.93 29.12 -17.11
N MET A 347 -2.49 28.47 -16.10
CA MET A 347 -1.73 27.86 -15.01
C MET A 347 -0.79 26.73 -15.49
N ARG A 348 -1.12 26.06 -16.59
CA ARG A 348 -0.33 24.95 -17.16
C ARG A 348 0.75 25.41 -18.14
N GLU A 349 0.56 26.54 -18.82
CA GLU A 349 1.40 26.93 -19.96
C GLU A 349 2.29 28.14 -19.68
N ASP A 350 1.89 29.03 -18.78
CA ASP A 350 2.65 30.26 -18.53
C ASP A 350 3.99 29.98 -17.84
N ASP A 351 5.07 30.52 -18.39
CA ASP A 351 6.43 30.28 -17.94
C ASP A 351 6.70 30.80 -16.52
N GLN A 352 5.89 31.74 -16.00
CA GLN A 352 6.06 32.27 -14.64
C GLN A 352 5.94 31.19 -13.54
N PHE A 353 5.25 30.09 -13.83
CA PHE A 353 4.98 29.00 -12.90
C PHE A 353 6.06 27.92 -12.90
N TYR A 354 7.14 28.08 -13.67
CA TYR A 354 8.13 27.04 -13.87
C TYR A 354 9.55 27.57 -13.69
N LEU A 355 10.33 26.85 -12.90
CA LEU A 355 11.77 27.05 -12.85
C LEU A 355 12.43 26.45 -14.11
N PRO A 356 13.57 27.02 -14.58
CA PRO A 356 14.24 26.53 -15.77
C PRO A 356 14.77 25.10 -15.58
N SER A 357 14.80 24.32 -16.67
CA SER A 357 15.38 22.96 -16.70
C SER A 357 16.92 22.95 -16.68
N THR A 358 17.53 23.76 -15.82
CA THR A 358 18.98 23.83 -15.59
C THR A 358 19.34 23.20 -14.23
N PRO A 359 20.63 22.92 -13.96
CA PRO A 359 21.08 22.52 -12.63
C PRO A 359 20.67 23.53 -11.54
N GLU A 360 20.74 24.82 -11.85
CA GLU A 360 20.40 25.91 -10.93
C GLU A 360 18.89 25.95 -10.64
N GLY A 361 18.04 25.81 -11.67
CA GLY A 361 16.58 25.76 -11.46
C GLY A 361 16.13 24.53 -10.67
N ARG A 362 16.82 23.39 -10.86
CA ARG A 362 16.58 22.19 -10.03
C ARG A 362 17.00 22.40 -8.59
N GLN A 363 18.17 23.02 -8.36
CA GLN A 363 18.62 23.33 -7.00
C GLN A 363 17.68 24.32 -6.32
N GLN A 364 17.26 25.37 -7.03
CA GLN A 364 16.29 26.34 -6.53
C GLN A 364 15.00 25.67 -6.07
N TYR A 365 14.44 24.74 -6.85
CA TYR A 365 13.23 24.00 -6.44
C TYR A 365 13.45 23.24 -5.12
N LEU A 366 14.61 22.58 -4.95
CA LEU A 366 14.92 21.84 -3.74
C LEU A 366 15.09 22.77 -2.54
N ASP A 367 15.71 23.94 -2.75
CA ASP A 367 15.91 24.95 -1.72
C ASP A 367 14.57 25.56 -1.29
N ASP A 368 13.68 25.88 -2.23
CA ASP A 368 12.32 26.39 -1.97
C ASP A 368 11.49 25.34 -1.20
N ALA A 369 11.52 24.07 -1.64
CA ALA A 369 10.83 22.98 -0.96
C ALA A 369 11.37 22.75 0.46
N LYS A 370 12.68 22.89 0.65
CA LYS A 370 13.30 22.83 1.97
C LYS A 370 12.86 24.01 2.85
N GLN A 371 12.82 25.22 2.30
CA GLN A 371 12.38 26.42 3.03
C GLN A 371 10.93 26.26 3.50
N ALA A 372 10.01 25.82 2.63
CA ALA A 372 8.62 25.57 3.01
C ALA A 372 8.51 24.56 4.17
N ILE A 373 9.32 23.50 4.17
CA ILE A 373 9.37 22.52 5.28
C ILE A 373 9.92 23.15 6.57
N ASP A 374 10.93 24.00 6.48
CA ASP A 374 11.54 24.65 7.64
C ASP A 374 10.55 25.66 8.26
N ASP A 375 9.88 26.48 7.45
CA ASP A 375 8.86 27.42 7.92
C ASP A 375 7.69 26.68 8.59
N MET A 376 7.22 25.60 7.97
CA MET A 376 6.19 24.76 8.56
C MET A 376 6.63 24.17 9.90
N ARG A 377 7.89 23.72 10.02
CA ARG A 377 8.42 23.15 11.26
C ARG A 377 8.34 24.12 12.45
N GLU A 378 8.44 25.43 12.21
CA GLU A 378 8.28 26.44 13.26
C GLU A 378 6.85 26.53 13.79
N MET A 379 5.85 26.26 12.94
CA MET A 379 4.43 26.28 13.29
C MET A 379 3.93 24.98 13.94
N ILE A 380 4.59 23.85 13.68
CA ILE A 380 4.18 22.53 14.17
C ILE A 380 3.91 22.48 15.69
N PRO A 381 4.76 23.04 16.57
CA PRO A 381 4.53 22.99 18.01
C PRO A 381 3.26 23.69 18.50
N GLU A 382 2.56 24.47 17.68
CA GLU A 382 1.26 25.06 18.02
C GLU A 382 0.08 24.13 17.72
N TYR A 383 0.27 23.17 16.81
CA TYR A 383 -0.78 22.28 16.32
C TYR A 383 -0.59 20.81 16.70
N PHE A 384 0.59 20.41 17.15
CA PHE A 384 0.92 19.02 17.45
C PHE A 384 1.61 18.91 18.82
N GLY A 385 1.22 17.92 19.62
CA GLY A 385 1.93 17.55 20.86
C GLY A 385 2.91 16.39 20.64
N ILE A 386 2.61 15.49 19.69
CA ILE A 386 3.46 14.37 19.30
C ILE A 386 4.27 14.75 18.05
N LEU A 387 5.60 14.71 18.18
CA LEU A 387 6.53 15.06 17.11
C LEU A 387 7.45 13.87 16.81
N PRO A 388 7.80 13.62 15.52
CA PRO A 388 8.77 12.60 15.19
C PRO A 388 10.18 12.97 15.69
N GLU A 389 10.95 11.98 16.12
CA GLU A 389 12.36 12.16 16.48
C GLU A 389 13.27 12.16 15.25
N ALA A 390 13.02 11.24 14.30
CA ALA A 390 13.87 11.12 13.12
C ALA A 390 13.77 12.36 12.21
N PRO A 391 14.89 12.91 11.73
CA PRO A 391 14.87 14.07 10.84
C PRO A 391 14.40 13.70 9.43
N MET A 392 14.07 14.72 8.63
CA MET A 392 13.87 14.57 7.18
C MET A 392 14.74 15.51 6.35
N ILE A 393 14.96 15.12 5.10
CA ILE A 393 15.61 15.93 4.07
C ILE A 393 14.78 15.96 2.78
N VAL A 394 14.99 16.98 1.96
CA VAL A 394 14.48 17.06 0.58
C VAL A 394 15.58 16.63 -0.38
N LYS A 395 15.25 15.77 -1.35
CA LYS A 395 16.25 15.22 -2.28
C LYS A 395 15.66 15.05 -3.68
N ARG A 396 16.47 15.25 -4.72
CA ARG A 396 16.10 14.87 -6.10
C ARG A 396 16.08 13.35 -6.26
N VAL A 397 15.13 12.82 -7.02
CA VAL A 397 15.17 11.43 -7.48
C VAL A 397 16.46 11.15 -8.26
N GLU A 398 17.06 9.99 -8.04
CA GLU A 398 18.30 9.60 -8.70
C GLU A 398 18.13 9.44 -10.21
N ALA A 399 19.10 9.92 -10.99
CA ALA A 399 19.05 9.99 -12.46
C ALA A 399 18.75 8.63 -13.14
N PHE A 400 19.18 7.52 -12.55
CA PHE A 400 18.95 6.18 -13.12
C PHE A 400 17.49 5.71 -13.01
N ARG A 401 16.66 6.35 -12.17
CA ARG A 401 15.25 5.97 -11.95
C ARG A 401 14.26 7.13 -12.06
N GLU A 402 14.72 8.35 -12.32
CA GLU A 402 13.84 9.53 -12.36
C GLU A 402 12.80 9.49 -13.50
N GLN A 403 13.09 8.81 -14.63
CA GLN A 403 12.13 8.65 -15.73
C GLN A 403 10.92 7.75 -15.38
N SER A 404 11.08 6.83 -14.44
CA SER A 404 10.03 5.87 -14.03
C SER A 404 9.42 6.20 -12.66
N ALA A 405 9.99 7.17 -11.94
CA ALA A 405 9.48 7.64 -10.67
C ALA A 405 8.26 8.55 -10.84
N GLY A 406 7.38 8.57 -9.84
CA GLY A 406 6.29 9.55 -9.77
C GLY A 406 6.79 10.97 -9.56
N LYS A 407 5.88 11.95 -9.61
CA LYS A 407 6.16 13.38 -9.42
C LYS A 407 6.92 13.68 -8.11
N ALA A 408 6.49 13.04 -7.03
CA ALA A 408 7.13 13.07 -5.73
C ALA A 408 6.75 11.82 -4.95
N PHE A 409 7.51 11.51 -3.89
CA PHE A 409 7.15 10.50 -2.90
C PHE A 409 8.00 10.64 -1.64
N TYR A 410 7.41 10.23 -0.52
CA TYR A 410 8.09 10.10 0.76
C TYR A 410 8.67 8.69 0.98
N GLN A 411 9.92 8.65 1.46
CA GLN A 411 10.58 7.47 1.98
C GLN A 411 10.80 7.61 3.49
N SER A 412 10.28 6.65 4.26
CA SER A 412 10.46 6.60 5.72
C SER A 412 11.93 6.48 6.14
N PRO A 413 12.30 6.99 7.33
CA PRO A 413 13.62 6.79 7.91
C PRO A 413 13.94 5.30 8.08
N ALA A 414 15.22 4.98 8.24
CA ALA A 414 15.61 3.65 8.67
C ALA A 414 15.33 3.50 10.18
N GLN A 415 14.79 2.34 10.59
CA GLN A 415 14.46 2.08 12.00
C GLN A 415 15.69 2.13 12.93
N ASP A 416 16.89 1.91 12.40
CA ASP A 416 18.16 1.99 13.13
C ASP A 416 18.76 3.41 13.15
N GLY A 417 18.05 4.41 12.61
CA GLY A 417 18.51 5.80 12.52
C GLY A 417 19.57 6.07 11.47
N SER A 418 20.00 5.06 10.68
CA SER A 418 21.09 5.20 9.70
C SER A 418 20.74 6.08 8.49
N ARG A 419 19.45 6.35 8.25
CA ARG A 419 18.95 7.18 7.14
C ARG A 419 17.78 8.03 7.62
N PRO A 420 17.76 9.34 7.32
CA PRO A 420 16.61 10.20 7.61
C PRO A 420 15.39 9.84 6.76
N GLY A 421 14.23 10.41 7.10
CA GLY A 421 13.12 10.49 6.16
C GLY A 421 13.51 11.31 4.93
N ILE A 422 13.00 10.95 3.75
CA ILE A 422 13.36 11.65 2.51
C ILE A 422 12.09 11.98 1.74
N TYR A 423 11.84 13.28 1.54
CA TYR A 423 10.93 13.77 0.50
C TYR A 423 11.70 13.82 -0.82
N TYR A 424 11.33 12.93 -1.76
CA TYR A 424 11.86 12.95 -3.11
C TYR A 424 11.04 13.83 -4.05
N ALA A 425 11.71 14.76 -4.73
CA ALA A 425 11.15 15.54 -5.84
C ALA A 425 11.71 15.03 -7.18
N ASN A 426 10.82 14.70 -8.13
CA ASN A 426 11.23 14.23 -9.45
C ASN A 426 11.44 15.42 -10.41
N LEU A 427 12.67 15.91 -10.45
CA LEU A 427 13.08 17.06 -11.25
C LEU A 427 13.64 16.68 -12.63
N TYR A 428 13.25 15.51 -13.15
CA TYR A 428 13.60 15.09 -14.50
C TYR A 428 13.04 16.08 -15.52
N ASP A 429 11.73 16.30 -15.46
CA ASP A 429 11.00 17.29 -16.24
C ASP A 429 10.52 18.42 -15.32
N MET A 430 11.17 19.60 -15.41
CA MET A 430 10.79 20.76 -14.62
C MET A 430 9.40 21.30 -14.99
N LYS A 431 8.89 21.03 -16.20
CA LYS A 431 7.51 21.42 -16.59
C LYS A 431 6.45 20.54 -15.92
N ALA A 432 6.83 19.40 -15.33
CA ALA A 432 5.94 18.61 -14.47
C ALA A 432 5.88 19.12 -13.02
N MET A 433 6.74 20.09 -12.65
CA MET A 433 6.95 20.58 -11.29
C MET A 433 6.68 22.09 -11.18
N PRO A 434 5.42 22.54 -11.40
CA PRO A 434 5.08 23.94 -11.26
C PRO A 434 5.29 24.43 -9.82
N THR A 435 5.85 25.62 -9.67
CA THR A 435 6.16 26.24 -8.37
C THR A 435 4.92 26.48 -7.53
N TYR A 436 3.78 26.76 -8.15
CA TYR A 436 2.52 27.00 -7.44
C TYR A 436 2.01 25.75 -6.67
N GLN A 437 2.50 24.53 -6.98
CA GLN A 437 2.16 23.31 -6.23
C GLN A 437 3.19 22.93 -5.15
N LEU A 438 4.30 23.66 -5.07
CA LEU A 438 5.46 23.27 -4.29
C LEU A 438 5.15 23.16 -2.80
N GLU A 439 4.49 24.17 -2.22
CA GLU A 439 4.11 24.20 -0.81
C GLU A 439 3.22 23.00 -0.45
N ALA A 440 2.11 22.81 -1.17
CA ALA A 440 1.18 21.71 -0.93
C ALA A 440 1.86 20.33 -1.07
N LEU A 441 2.75 20.17 -2.06
CA LEU A 441 3.49 18.93 -2.22
C LEU A 441 4.50 18.69 -1.09
N ALA A 442 5.18 19.74 -0.63
CA ALA A 442 6.08 19.68 0.51
C ALA A 442 5.32 19.28 1.79
N TYR A 443 4.16 19.88 2.05
CA TYR A 443 3.37 19.56 3.24
C TYR A 443 2.78 18.16 3.19
N HIS A 444 2.35 17.70 2.01
CA HIS A 444 1.84 16.34 1.80
C HIS A 444 2.90 15.26 2.07
N GLU A 445 4.07 15.38 1.46
CA GLU A 445 5.13 14.36 1.54
C GLU A 445 5.98 14.51 2.81
N GLY A 446 6.08 15.72 3.35
CA GLY A 446 6.93 16.09 4.47
C GLY A 446 6.13 16.37 5.74
N ILE A 447 6.25 17.61 6.21
CA ILE A 447 5.69 18.10 7.48
C ILE A 447 4.50 19.01 7.13
N PRO A 448 3.29 18.81 7.71
CA PRO A 448 2.92 17.78 8.69
C PRO A 448 2.47 16.43 8.12
N GLY A 449 2.58 16.21 6.80
CA GLY A 449 2.04 15.04 6.12
C GLY A 449 2.78 13.72 6.39
N HIS A 450 3.20 13.04 5.33
CA HIS A 450 3.69 11.66 5.39
C HIS A 450 4.92 11.46 6.28
N HIS A 451 5.80 12.45 6.40
CA HIS A 451 6.95 12.30 7.29
C HIS A 451 6.52 12.15 8.74
N MET A 452 5.73 13.09 9.26
CA MET A 452 5.27 13.02 10.65
C MET A 452 4.44 11.75 10.87
N GLN A 453 3.44 11.51 10.03
CA GLN A 453 2.51 10.38 10.19
C GLN A 453 3.22 9.03 10.21
N ARG A 454 4.16 8.77 9.30
CA ARG A 454 4.85 7.48 9.23
C ARG A 454 5.95 7.34 10.25
N THR A 455 6.69 8.42 10.52
CA THR A 455 7.78 8.36 11.51
C THR A 455 7.22 8.16 12.91
N ILE A 456 6.17 8.90 13.30
CA ILE A 456 5.47 8.71 14.59
C ILE A 456 5.01 7.25 14.72
N ALA A 457 4.36 6.70 13.70
CA ALA A 457 3.90 5.31 13.71
C ALA A 457 5.05 4.28 13.88
N GLN A 458 6.23 4.55 13.31
CA GLN A 458 7.42 3.68 13.47
C GLN A 458 8.02 3.77 14.87
N GLU A 459 8.02 4.98 15.44
CA GLU A 459 8.57 5.31 16.77
C GLU A 459 7.64 4.93 17.93
N LEU A 460 6.39 4.51 17.65
CA LEU A 460 5.47 4.03 18.69
C LEU A 460 6.08 2.89 19.52
N ASP A 461 6.10 3.10 20.83
CA ASP A 461 6.51 2.12 21.84
C ASP A 461 5.31 1.36 22.43
N GLY A 462 5.59 0.18 22.99
CA GLY A 462 4.57 -0.63 23.67
C GLY A 462 3.53 -1.29 22.74
N ILE A 463 3.65 -1.13 21.41
CA ILE A 463 2.78 -1.80 20.43
C ILE A 463 3.42 -3.06 19.83
N PRO A 464 2.61 -4.06 19.46
CA PRO A 464 3.11 -5.27 18.80
C PRO A 464 3.67 -4.98 17.40
N GLN A 465 4.64 -5.79 16.97
CA GLN A 465 5.35 -5.58 15.70
C GLN A 465 4.43 -5.51 14.48
N PHE A 466 3.39 -6.36 14.40
CA PHE A 466 2.46 -6.33 13.27
C PHE A 466 1.78 -4.95 13.11
N GLN A 467 1.50 -4.25 14.22
CA GLN A 467 0.82 -2.96 14.20
C GLN A 467 1.66 -1.88 13.52
N LYS A 468 3.00 -1.94 13.67
CA LYS A 468 3.95 -1.04 12.99
C LYS A 468 3.92 -1.16 11.46
N PHE A 469 3.38 -2.26 10.93
CA PHE A 469 3.28 -2.54 9.50
C PHE A 469 1.85 -2.50 8.95
N LEU A 470 0.86 -2.11 9.77
CA LEU A 470 -0.49 -1.89 9.28
C LEU A 470 -0.54 -0.74 8.27
N SER A 471 -1.46 -0.85 7.32
CA SER A 471 -1.66 0.17 6.30
C SER A 471 -3.13 0.27 5.95
N PHE A 472 -3.68 1.48 6.09
CA PHE A 472 -5.03 1.83 5.67
C PHE A 472 -4.92 3.01 4.74
N THR A 473 -5.13 2.79 3.43
CA THR A 473 -4.89 3.82 2.41
C THR A 473 -5.67 5.10 2.69
N ALA A 474 -6.94 5.00 3.09
CA ALA A 474 -7.73 6.17 3.40
C ALA A 474 -7.19 6.99 4.57
N TYR A 475 -6.73 6.34 5.64
CA TYR A 475 -6.07 7.04 6.75
C TYR A 475 -4.79 7.74 6.27
N THR A 476 -3.88 7.00 5.63
CA THR A 476 -2.56 7.51 5.26
C THR A 476 -2.62 8.62 4.21
N GLU A 477 -3.39 8.41 3.14
CA GLU A 477 -3.51 9.35 2.04
C GLU A 477 -4.48 10.49 2.36
N GLY A 478 -5.50 10.20 3.18
CA GLY A 478 -6.40 11.20 3.74
C GLY A 478 -5.67 12.16 4.65
N TRP A 479 -4.76 11.67 5.50
CA TRP A 479 -3.89 12.51 6.33
C TRP A 479 -3.04 13.46 5.48
N GLY A 480 -2.33 12.95 4.48
CA GLY A 480 -1.52 13.79 3.58
C GLY A 480 -2.36 14.90 2.94
N LEU A 481 -3.53 14.56 2.38
CA LEU A 481 -4.41 15.53 1.74
C LEU A 481 -5.11 16.48 2.74
N TYR A 482 -5.37 16.05 3.97
CA TYR A 482 -5.83 16.88 5.08
C TYR A 482 -4.77 17.94 5.45
N THR A 483 -3.50 17.53 5.55
CA THR A 483 -2.42 18.44 5.93
C THR A 483 -2.14 19.55 4.90
N GLU A 484 -2.45 19.30 3.62
CA GLU A 484 -2.45 20.35 2.59
C GLU A 484 -3.46 21.46 2.91
N GLU A 485 -4.65 21.12 3.44
CA GLU A 485 -5.64 22.12 3.84
C GLU A 485 -5.32 22.75 5.21
N LEU A 486 -4.83 21.95 6.16
CA LEU A 486 -4.41 22.44 7.47
C LEU A 486 -3.34 23.54 7.36
N ALA A 487 -2.42 23.43 6.40
CA ALA A 487 -1.43 24.48 6.15
C ALA A 487 -2.09 25.84 5.82
N LYS A 488 -3.25 25.87 5.16
CA LYS A 488 -4.01 27.11 4.95
C LYS A 488 -4.57 27.66 6.27
N ASP A 489 -5.10 26.79 7.13
CA ASP A 489 -5.59 27.17 8.46
C ASP A 489 -4.46 27.72 9.36
N MET A 490 -3.23 27.27 9.13
CA MET A 490 -2.01 27.77 9.78
C MET A 490 -1.49 29.11 9.23
N GLY A 491 -2.07 29.62 8.15
CA GLY A 491 -1.68 30.90 7.52
C GLY A 491 -0.69 30.78 6.36
N PHE A 492 -0.37 29.57 5.88
CA PHE A 492 0.45 29.38 4.67
C PHE A 492 -0.36 29.62 3.39
N TYR A 493 0.29 29.47 2.23
CA TYR A 493 -0.26 29.85 0.93
C TYR A 493 -0.62 31.34 0.85
N GLU A 494 0.35 32.19 1.20
CA GLU A 494 0.21 33.65 1.11
C GLU A 494 0.09 34.12 -0.34
N ASP A 495 0.81 33.47 -1.27
CA ASP A 495 0.61 33.67 -2.70
C ASP A 495 -0.71 33.01 -3.13
N PRO A 496 -1.66 33.76 -3.73
CA PRO A 496 -2.90 33.18 -4.26
C PRO A 496 -2.66 32.05 -5.26
N TYR A 497 -1.56 32.07 -6.03
CA TYR A 497 -1.22 30.95 -6.91
C TYR A 497 -0.80 29.70 -6.15
N SER A 498 -0.07 29.83 -5.03
CA SER A 498 0.22 28.71 -4.14
C SER A 498 -1.08 28.09 -3.59
N ASP A 499 -2.07 28.90 -3.22
CA ASP A 499 -3.39 28.40 -2.77
C ASP A 499 -4.16 27.73 -3.92
N PHE A 500 -4.04 28.24 -5.15
CA PHE A 500 -4.55 27.55 -6.33
C PHE A 500 -3.88 26.19 -6.50
N GLY A 501 -2.58 26.06 -6.25
CA GLY A 501 -1.87 24.79 -6.32
C GLY A 501 -2.36 23.76 -5.34
N ARG A 502 -2.62 24.16 -4.09
CA ARG A 502 -3.31 23.33 -3.09
C ARG A 502 -4.66 22.86 -3.62
N LEU A 503 -5.51 23.76 -4.11
CA LEU A 503 -6.81 23.41 -4.69
C LEU A 503 -6.67 22.52 -5.94
N ALA A 504 -5.65 22.72 -6.78
CA ALA A 504 -5.41 21.90 -7.96
C ALA A 504 -5.02 20.46 -7.57
N MET A 505 -4.18 20.32 -6.54
CA MET A 505 -3.84 19.01 -5.99
C MET A 505 -5.05 18.32 -5.37
N GLU A 506 -5.89 19.05 -4.65
CA GLU A 506 -7.16 18.57 -4.09
C GLU A 506 -8.15 18.15 -5.18
N LEU A 507 -8.34 18.99 -6.20
CA LEU A 507 -9.25 18.76 -7.32
C LEU A 507 -8.91 17.48 -8.07
N TRP A 508 -7.62 17.19 -8.24
CA TRP A 508 -7.16 15.93 -8.81
C TRP A 508 -7.66 14.72 -8.00
N ARG A 509 -7.62 14.79 -6.66
CA ARG A 509 -8.10 13.72 -5.77
C ARG A 509 -9.64 13.67 -5.71
N ALA A 510 -10.35 14.79 -5.84
CA ALA A 510 -11.80 14.78 -6.00
C ALA A 510 -12.21 14.12 -7.33
N CYS A 511 -11.53 14.45 -8.43
CA CYS A 511 -11.78 13.83 -9.73
C CYS A 511 -11.51 12.32 -9.73
N ARG A 512 -10.55 11.82 -8.92
CA ARG A 512 -10.32 10.37 -8.74
C ARG A 512 -11.57 9.62 -8.32
N LEU A 513 -12.39 10.18 -7.44
CA LEU A 513 -13.66 9.57 -7.03
C LEU A 513 -14.59 9.37 -8.22
N VAL A 514 -14.70 10.40 -9.06
CA VAL A 514 -15.58 10.43 -10.23
C VAL A 514 -15.11 9.46 -11.31
N VAL A 515 -13.83 9.48 -11.67
CA VAL A 515 -13.31 8.66 -12.77
C VAL A 515 -13.15 7.19 -12.39
N ASP A 516 -12.75 6.86 -11.16
CA ASP A 516 -12.63 5.47 -10.70
C ASP A 516 -14.01 4.78 -10.73
N THR A 517 -15.01 5.39 -10.08
CA THR A 517 -16.41 4.90 -10.13
C THR A 517 -17.02 5.01 -11.53
N GLY A 518 -16.63 6.04 -12.29
CA GLY A 518 -16.98 6.24 -13.68
C GLY A 518 -16.62 5.04 -14.54
N ILE A 519 -15.36 4.59 -14.44
CA ILE A 519 -14.82 3.44 -15.17
C ILE A 519 -15.43 2.14 -14.66
N HIS A 520 -15.39 1.92 -13.34
CA HIS A 520 -15.63 0.61 -12.76
C HIS A 520 -17.10 0.29 -12.50
N ALA A 521 -17.95 1.29 -12.28
CA ALA A 521 -19.39 1.10 -12.03
C ALA A 521 -20.27 1.72 -13.14
N LYS A 522 -19.94 2.94 -13.61
CA LYS A 522 -20.70 3.63 -14.67
C LYS A 522 -20.23 3.30 -16.10
N LYS A 523 -19.27 2.38 -16.23
CA LYS A 523 -18.79 1.83 -17.50
C LYS A 523 -18.24 2.88 -18.48
N TRP A 524 -17.63 3.95 -17.98
CA TRP A 524 -16.94 4.90 -18.83
C TRP A 524 -15.77 4.21 -19.54
N SER A 525 -15.55 4.58 -20.81
CA SER A 525 -14.33 4.20 -21.51
C SER A 525 -13.13 4.93 -20.91
N ARG A 526 -11.94 4.37 -21.13
CA ARG A 526 -10.68 5.04 -20.85
C ARG A 526 -10.64 6.46 -21.42
N GLU A 527 -11.01 6.65 -22.68
CA GLU A 527 -11.02 7.96 -23.34
C GLU A 527 -11.93 8.96 -22.63
N LYS A 528 -13.15 8.55 -22.28
CA LYS A 528 -14.10 9.42 -21.55
C LYS A 528 -13.53 9.85 -20.19
N ALA A 529 -12.90 8.92 -19.48
CA ALA A 529 -12.29 9.23 -18.18
C ALA A 529 -11.09 10.17 -18.31
N VAL A 530 -10.29 10.03 -19.38
CA VAL A 530 -9.18 10.96 -19.69
C VAL A 530 -9.72 12.36 -19.97
N ASN A 531 -10.70 12.47 -20.87
CA ASN A 531 -11.32 13.75 -21.22
C ASN A 531 -11.92 14.44 -19.99
N TYR A 532 -12.57 13.68 -19.10
CA TYR A 532 -13.07 14.23 -17.85
C TYR A 532 -11.96 14.89 -17.01
N LEU A 533 -10.79 14.25 -16.86
CA LEU A 533 -9.68 14.85 -16.11
C LEU A 533 -9.13 16.10 -16.80
N VAL A 534 -8.97 16.07 -18.13
CA VAL A 534 -8.46 17.20 -18.90
C VAL A 534 -9.39 18.41 -18.81
N GLU A 535 -10.70 18.20 -18.87
CA GLU A 535 -11.71 19.26 -18.79
C GLU A 535 -11.85 19.87 -17.38
N ASN A 536 -11.58 19.06 -16.34
CA ASN A 536 -11.87 19.44 -14.96
C ASN A 536 -10.63 19.80 -14.14
N THR A 537 -9.40 19.71 -14.69
CA THR A 537 -8.16 19.96 -13.95
C THR A 537 -7.14 20.75 -14.78
N PRO A 538 -6.17 21.45 -14.14
CA PRO A 538 -5.07 22.11 -14.85
C PRO A 538 -3.96 21.14 -15.29
N ASN A 539 -4.12 19.83 -15.09
CA ASN A 539 -3.09 18.85 -15.42
C ASN A 539 -2.93 18.63 -16.93
N PRO A 540 -1.74 18.25 -17.41
CA PRO A 540 -1.53 17.84 -18.80
C PRO A 540 -2.29 16.56 -19.17
N GLU A 541 -2.63 16.41 -20.45
CA GLU A 541 -3.33 15.22 -20.98
C GLU A 541 -2.54 13.93 -20.76
N TYR A 542 -1.22 13.97 -20.92
CA TYR A 542 -0.36 12.81 -20.66
C TYR A 542 -0.48 12.29 -19.23
N ASP A 543 -0.52 13.19 -18.24
CA ASP A 543 -0.72 12.83 -16.83
C ASP A 543 -2.10 12.22 -16.61
N ALA A 544 -3.15 12.79 -17.22
CA ALA A 544 -4.50 12.24 -17.20
C ALA A 544 -4.54 10.82 -17.79
N GLN A 545 -3.89 10.60 -18.94
CA GLN A 545 -3.81 9.29 -19.56
C GLN A 545 -3.15 8.26 -18.64
N LYS A 546 -1.97 8.58 -18.08
CA LYS A 546 -1.25 7.69 -17.16
C LYS A 546 -2.02 7.41 -15.87
N ALA A 547 -2.73 8.41 -15.36
CA ALA A 547 -3.57 8.26 -14.19
C ALA A 547 -4.75 7.32 -14.42
N ILE A 548 -5.49 7.49 -15.52
CA ILE A 548 -6.59 6.60 -15.88
C ILE A 548 -6.10 5.16 -16.09
N GLU A 549 -4.96 4.96 -16.77
CA GLU A 549 -4.35 3.63 -16.92
C GLU A 549 -4.10 2.97 -15.54
N ARG A 550 -3.63 3.74 -14.55
CA ARG A 550 -3.42 3.26 -13.17
C ARG A 550 -4.74 2.92 -12.49
N TYR A 551 -5.75 3.78 -12.59
CA TYR A 551 -7.04 3.56 -11.92
C TYR A 551 -7.70 2.28 -12.43
N ILE A 552 -7.63 2.04 -13.75
CA ILE A 552 -8.08 0.78 -14.36
C ILE A 552 -7.34 -0.44 -13.77
N ALA A 553 -6.02 -0.35 -13.56
CA ALA A 553 -5.22 -1.44 -13.03
C ALA A 553 -5.37 -1.65 -11.50
N MET A 554 -5.82 -0.62 -10.76
CA MET A 554 -5.89 -0.58 -9.30
C MET A 554 -7.27 -0.07 -8.82
N PRO A 555 -8.35 -0.82 -9.12
CA PRO A 555 -9.73 -0.37 -8.87
C PRO A 555 -9.96 -0.01 -7.41
N GLY A 556 -10.55 1.15 -7.16
CA GLY A 556 -10.95 1.63 -5.83
C GLY A 556 -9.84 2.32 -5.05
N GLN A 557 -8.55 2.08 -5.35
CA GLN A 557 -7.45 2.67 -4.57
C GLN A 557 -7.41 4.19 -4.66
N ALA A 558 -7.74 4.74 -5.83
CA ALA A 558 -7.73 6.17 -6.08
C ALA A 558 -8.77 6.93 -5.25
N THR A 559 -9.81 6.23 -4.78
CA THR A 559 -10.92 6.82 -4.00
C THR A 559 -10.55 7.11 -2.55
N ALA A 560 -9.55 6.40 -2.02
CA ALA A 560 -9.17 6.47 -0.61
C ALA A 560 -8.71 7.87 -0.16
N TYR A 561 -8.01 8.59 -1.04
CA TYR A 561 -7.40 9.90 -0.73
C TYR A 561 -8.45 10.91 -0.26
N MET A 562 -9.45 11.18 -1.10
CA MET A 562 -10.45 12.20 -0.82
C MET A 562 -11.43 11.74 0.27
N ILE A 563 -11.83 10.47 0.27
CA ILE A 563 -12.70 9.93 1.34
C ILE A 563 -12.01 10.02 2.71
N GLY A 564 -10.73 9.69 2.78
CA GLY A 564 -9.94 9.82 3.99
C GLY A 564 -9.86 11.25 4.50
N LYS A 565 -9.53 12.20 3.61
CA LYS A 565 -9.52 13.63 3.96
C LYS A 565 -10.87 14.10 4.48
N LEU A 566 -11.94 13.81 3.74
CA LEU A 566 -13.28 14.25 4.08
C LEU A 566 -13.70 13.75 5.46
N LYS A 567 -13.38 12.49 5.81
CA LYS A 567 -13.64 11.97 7.15
C LYS A 567 -12.81 12.68 8.22
N ILE A 568 -11.52 12.94 8.00
CA ILE A 568 -10.70 13.69 8.98
C ILE A 568 -11.25 15.11 9.19
N MET A 569 -11.66 15.78 8.11
CA MET A 569 -12.29 17.11 8.15
C MET A 569 -13.62 17.09 8.91
N GLU A 570 -14.47 16.09 8.63
CA GLU A 570 -15.74 15.86 9.34
C GLU A 570 -15.52 15.70 10.86
N LEU A 571 -14.54 14.87 11.24
CA LEU A 571 -14.20 14.63 12.65
C LEU A 571 -13.62 15.87 13.32
N ARG A 572 -12.80 16.64 12.60
CA ARG A 572 -12.28 17.93 13.07
C ARG A 572 -13.41 18.92 13.34
N GLU A 573 -14.29 19.11 12.36
CA GLU A 573 -15.42 20.02 12.48
C GLU A 573 -16.36 19.61 13.61
N LYS A 574 -16.62 18.30 13.76
CA LYS A 574 -17.38 17.76 14.89
C LYS A 574 -16.73 18.12 16.23
N ALA A 575 -15.43 17.86 16.38
CA ALA A 575 -14.70 18.19 17.61
C ALA A 575 -14.71 19.69 17.92
N MET A 576 -14.48 20.55 16.93
CA MET A 576 -14.55 22.00 17.10
C MET A 576 -15.94 22.46 17.55
N ASN A 577 -17.00 21.90 16.97
CA ASN A 577 -18.38 22.25 17.32
C ASN A 577 -18.77 21.78 18.73
N GLU A 578 -18.36 20.57 19.13
CA GLU A 578 -18.73 20.00 20.43
C GLU A 578 -17.90 20.57 21.58
N LEU A 579 -16.61 20.84 21.36
CA LEU A 579 -15.72 21.38 22.39
C LEU A 579 -15.71 22.92 22.46
N GLY A 580 -16.09 23.61 21.37
CA GLY A 580 -16.11 25.07 21.32
C GLY A 580 -14.75 25.68 21.72
N ASP A 581 -14.75 26.58 22.69
CA ASP A 581 -13.52 27.23 23.20
C ASP A 581 -12.53 26.25 23.85
N ASN A 582 -12.96 25.03 24.20
CA ASN A 582 -12.10 23.98 24.75
C ASN A 582 -11.43 23.12 23.66
N PHE A 583 -11.71 23.36 22.37
CA PHE A 583 -11.03 22.65 21.30
C PHE A 583 -9.53 22.96 21.30
N ASP A 584 -8.71 21.91 21.33
CA ASP A 584 -7.26 22.00 21.26
C ASP A 584 -6.74 21.29 20.01
N TRP A 585 -5.99 22.03 19.18
CA TRP A 585 -5.39 21.51 17.96
C TRP A 585 -4.42 20.36 18.23
N LYS A 586 -3.62 20.48 19.30
CA LYS A 586 -2.64 19.45 19.68
C LYS A 586 -3.34 18.16 20.05
N GLY A 587 -4.32 18.26 20.96
CA GLY A 587 -5.13 17.13 21.37
C GLY A 587 -5.80 16.42 20.19
N PHE A 588 -6.40 17.16 19.25
CA PHE A 588 -7.02 16.56 18.07
C PHE A 588 -6.00 15.80 17.20
N HIS A 589 -4.89 16.43 16.82
CA HIS A 589 -3.91 15.78 15.95
C HIS A 589 -3.17 14.62 16.63
N ASP A 590 -2.88 14.74 17.92
CA ASP A 590 -2.27 13.67 18.70
C ASP A 590 -3.20 12.46 18.74
N GLU A 591 -4.51 12.66 18.91
CA GLU A 591 -5.50 11.59 18.88
C GLU A 591 -5.53 10.86 17.52
N VAL A 592 -5.41 11.61 16.42
CA VAL A 592 -5.34 11.03 15.08
C VAL A 592 -4.08 10.18 14.89
N LEU A 593 -2.94 10.60 15.45
CA LEU A 593 -1.62 10.02 15.12
C LEU A 593 -1.12 8.95 16.11
N LYS A 594 -1.47 9.05 17.40
CA LYS A 594 -0.84 8.26 18.48
C LYS A 594 -1.04 6.75 18.41
N TYR A 595 -1.98 6.27 17.60
CA TYR A 595 -2.24 4.83 17.42
C TYR A 595 -1.63 4.25 16.14
N GLY A 596 -1.01 5.10 15.31
CA GLY A 596 -0.61 4.76 13.96
C GLY A 596 -1.81 4.57 13.03
N PRO A 597 -1.62 3.92 11.87
CA PRO A 597 -2.70 3.72 10.91
C PRO A 597 -3.85 2.88 11.48
N VAL A 598 -5.06 3.44 11.43
CA VAL A 598 -6.32 2.77 11.79
C VAL A 598 -7.34 2.90 10.65
N PRO A 599 -8.36 2.03 10.54
CA PRO A 599 -9.48 2.27 9.61
C PRO A 599 -10.25 3.53 10.04
N LEU A 600 -10.93 4.17 9.08
CA LEU A 600 -11.68 5.41 9.33
C LEU A 600 -12.77 5.26 10.40
N SER A 601 -13.41 4.10 10.50
CA SER A 601 -14.39 3.82 11.56
C SER A 601 -13.79 3.83 12.95
N MET A 602 -12.59 3.26 13.13
CA MET A 602 -11.89 3.31 14.42
C MET A 602 -11.30 4.70 14.69
N LEU A 603 -10.90 5.44 13.65
CA LEU A 603 -10.50 6.84 13.81
C LEU A 603 -11.66 7.66 14.38
N GLU A 604 -12.87 7.49 13.85
CA GLU A 604 -14.08 8.13 14.35
C GLU A 604 -14.37 7.77 15.81
N GLU A 605 -14.30 6.48 16.17
CA GLU A 605 -14.45 6.05 17.58
C GLU A 605 -13.41 6.69 18.51
N ASN A 606 -12.15 6.80 18.08
CA ASN A 606 -11.09 7.40 18.88
C ASN A 606 -11.34 8.90 19.12
N ILE A 607 -11.72 9.64 18.08
CA ILE A 607 -12.04 11.07 18.19
C ILE A 607 -13.28 11.27 19.08
N ASP A 608 -14.31 10.46 18.93
CA ASP A 608 -15.53 10.55 19.75
C ASP A 608 -15.23 10.30 21.24
N SER A 609 -14.37 9.32 21.54
CA SER A 609 -13.91 9.03 22.90
C SER A 609 -13.08 10.19 23.47
N TRP A 610 -12.23 10.80 22.65
CA TRP A 610 -11.44 11.97 23.04
C TRP A 610 -12.34 13.18 23.33
N ILE A 611 -13.31 13.50 22.46
CA ILE A 611 -14.29 14.58 22.67
C ILE A 611 -15.04 14.36 23.99
N ALA A 612 -15.52 13.14 24.25
CA ALA A 612 -16.22 12.82 25.49
C ALA A 612 -15.34 13.02 26.74
N THR A 613 -14.05 12.69 26.63
CA THR A 613 -13.07 12.88 27.70
C THR A 613 -12.78 14.37 27.96
N GLN A 614 -12.57 15.15 26.90
CA GLN A 614 -12.32 16.60 27.01
C GLN A 614 -13.55 17.36 27.52
N SER A 615 -14.76 16.94 27.14
CA SER A 615 -16.01 17.55 27.60
C SER A 615 -16.30 17.29 29.08
N ALA A 616 -15.67 16.26 29.67
CA ALA A 616 -15.83 15.91 31.08
C ALA A 616 -14.80 16.58 32.01
N MET A 617 -13.76 17.21 31.44
CA MET A 617 -12.78 18.04 32.15
C MET A 617 -13.31 19.47 32.32
#